data_AF-A0A7T2S1U2-F1
#
_entry.id   AF-A0A7T2S1U2-F1
#
_cell.length_a   1.000
_cell.length_b   1.000
_cell.length_c   1.000
_cell.angle_alpha   90.00
_cell.angle_beta   90.00
_cell.angle_gamma   90.00
#
_symmetry.space_group_name_H-M   'P 1'
#
loop_
_entity.id
_entity.type
_entity.pdbx_description
1 polymer ?
#
loop_
_entity_poly.entity_id
_entity_poly.type
_entity_poly.pdbx_seq_one_letter_code
_entity_poly.pdbx_strand_id
1 'polypeptide(L)'
;MKDKTTPAARPSAQKQSKPSGDGRTKLPGQVGKAPHAPGESGEPEQGLRLPHERDQSIDATSDAPDPVMRQAHDDIASGQVDTDMRQTPGLDAEQRKKLVRRQP
;
A
#
# COMPACT_ATOMS: atom_id res chain seq x y z
N MET A 1 -21.28 -20.71 50.68
CA MET A 1 -21.69 -21.14 49.33
C MET A 1 -20.39 -21.42 48.58
N LYS A 2 -20.40 -22.46 47.73
CA LYS A 2 -19.25 -23.28 47.33
C LYS A 2 -18.14 -22.51 46.58
N ASP A 3 -16.91 -22.65 47.05
CA ASP A 3 -15.69 -22.39 46.29
C ASP A 3 -15.56 -23.43 45.16
N LYS A 4 -15.22 -22.99 43.95
CA LYS A 4 -14.82 -23.89 42.85
C LYS A 4 -13.63 -23.28 42.11
N THR A 5 -12.44 -23.61 42.59
CA THR A 5 -11.25 -23.74 41.74
C THR A 5 -11.34 -25.07 41.00
N THR A 6 -11.26 -25.08 39.67
CA THR A 6 -10.74 -26.22 38.87
C THR A 6 -10.32 -25.72 37.48
N PRO A 7 -9.14 -26.15 36.96
CA PRO A 7 -8.48 -25.60 35.78
C PRO A 7 -8.70 -26.46 34.53
N ALA A 8 -8.62 -25.85 33.35
CA ALA A 8 -8.41 -26.48 32.03
C ALA A 8 -8.54 -25.37 30.96
N ALA A 9 -7.84 -25.32 29.84
CA ALA A 9 -7.00 -26.30 29.18
C ALA A 9 -5.95 -25.54 28.35
N ARG A 10 -4.77 -26.14 28.22
CA ARG A 10 -3.77 -25.78 27.20
C ARG A 10 -4.43 -25.81 25.82
N PRO A 11 -4.27 -24.81 24.95
CA PRO A 11 -4.60 -25.02 23.55
C PRO A 11 -3.62 -26.06 23.00
N SER A 12 -4.19 -27.20 22.61
CA SER A 12 -3.53 -28.28 21.90
C SER A 12 -2.74 -27.74 20.72
N ALA A 13 -1.46 -28.10 20.66
CA ALA A 13 -0.60 -27.87 19.50
C ALA A 13 -1.32 -28.31 18.22
N GLN A 14 -1.66 -27.34 17.36
CA GLN A 14 -2.04 -27.61 15.98
C GLN A 14 -0.88 -28.34 15.33
N LYS A 15 -1.04 -29.65 15.10
CA LYS A 15 -0.21 -30.39 14.15
C LYS A 15 -0.38 -29.71 12.80
N GLN A 16 0.64 -28.97 12.38
CA GLN A 16 0.77 -28.47 11.03
C GLN A 16 0.71 -29.66 10.07
N SER A 17 -0.37 -29.75 9.29
CA SER A 17 -0.40 -30.62 8.12
C SER A 17 0.67 -30.12 7.17
N LYS A 18 1.66 -30.96 6.88
CA LYS A 18 2.67 -30.72 5.85
C LYS A 18 1.94 -30.32 4.55
N PRO A 19 2.41 -29.30 3.81
CA PRO A 19 1.86 -29.08 2.48
C PRO A 19 2.24 -30.30 1.64
N SER A 20 1.24 -31.01 1.13
CA SER A 20 1.43 -31.89 -0.01
C SER A 20 1.88 -30.99 -1.15
N GLY A 21 3.19 -30.96 -1.38
CA GLY A 21 3.72 -30.43 -2.63
C GLY A 21 3.25 -31.35 -3.73
N ASP A 22 2.16 -30.98 -4.41
CA ASP A 22 1.80 -31.59 -5.69
C ASP A 22 2.95 -31.30 -6.64
N GLY A 23 3.91 -32.22 -6.67
CA GLY A 23 5.05 -32.24 -7.57
C GLY A 23 4.57 -32.45 -8.99
N ARG A 24 3.95 -31.43 -9.59
CA ARG A 24 3.81 -31.32 -11.03
C ARG A 24 5.20 -31.04 -11.58
N THR A 25 5.93 -32.10 -11.93
CA THR A 25 7.10 -32.00 -12.80
C THR A 25 6.66 -31.30 -14.10
N LYS A 26 7.13 -30.07 -14.32
CA LYS A 26 6.92 -29.38 -15.59
C LYS A 26 7.56 -30.23 -16.69
N LEU A 27 6.76 -30.63 -17.68
CA LEU A 27 7.26 -31.32 -18.87
C LEU A 27 8.34 -30.46 -19.54
N PRO A 28 9.47 -31.06 -19.99
CA PRO A 28 10.50 -30.33 -20.72
C PRO A 28 9.91 -29.88 -22.06
N GLY A 29 9.75 -28.56 -22.24
CA GLY A 29 9.16 -27.99 -23.45
C GLY A 29 8.40 -26.69 -23.24
N GLN A 30 8.04 -26.33 -21.99
CA GLN A 30 7.53 -24.99 -21.68
C GLN A 30 8.68 -24.02 -21.45
N VAL A 31 9.48 -23.76 -22.49
CA VAL A 31 10.27 -22.54 -22.55
C VAL A 31 9.29 -21.39 -22.81
N GLY A 32 9.41 -20.30 -22.04
CA GLY A 32 8.56 -19.11 -22.23
C GLY A 32 8.66 -18.58 -23.66
N LYS A 33 7.69 -17.75 -24.06
CA LYS A 33 7.70 -17.09 -25.37
C LYS A 33 9.04 -16.36 -25.57
N ALA A 34 9.61 -16.49 -26.76
CA ALA A 34 10.85 -15.80 -27.12
C ALA A 34 10.67 -14.27 -26.99
N PRO A 35 11.72 -13.53 -26.58
CA PRO A 35 11.66 -12.07 -26.52
C PRO A 35 11.43 -11.50 -27.93
N HIS A 36 10.59 -10.48 -28.05
CA HIS A 36 10.34 -9.79 -29.31
C HIS A 36 11.57 -9.02 -29.78
N ALA A 37 11.81 -9.01 -31.10
CA ALA A 37 12.89 -8.27 -31.71
C ALA A 37 12.63 -6.75 -31.60
N PRO A 38 13.68 -5.90 -31.61
CA PRO A 38 13.51 -4.45 -31.67
C PRO A 38 12.68 -4.04 -32.90
N GLY A 39 11.52 -3.41 -32.68
CA GLY A 39 10.59 -2.99 -33.75
C GLY A 39 9.48 -4.01 -34.06
N GLU A 40 9.53 -5.20 -33.48
CA GLU A 40 8.41 -6.14 -33.49
C GLU A 40 7.37 -5.68 -32.46
N SER A 41 6.30 -5.04 -32.93
CA SER A 41 5.13 -4.80 -32.09
C SER A 41 4.58 -6.17 -31.70
N GLY A 42 4.67 -6.55 -30.42
CA GLY A 42 3.93 -7.69 -29.91
C GLY A 42 2.46 -7.58 -30.26
N GLU A 43 1.73 -8.71 -30.24
CA GLU A 43 0.27 -8.73 -30.39
C GLU A 43 -0.31 -7.52 -29.66
N PRO A 44 -1.09 -6.65 -30.33
CA PRO A 44 -1.66 -5.50 -29.65
C PRO A 44 -2.37 -6.04 -28.43
N GLU A 45 -1.98 -5.62 -27.23
CA GLU A 45 -2.71 -6.03 -26.03
C GLU A 45 -4.11 -5.44 -26.20
N GLN A 46 -5.03 -6.27 -26.71
CA GLN A 46 -6.31 -5.82 -27.24
C GLN A 46 -7.07 -5.16 -26.10
N GLY A 47 -7.29 -3.86 -26.20
CA GLY A 47 -7.96 -3.05 -25.18
C GLY A 47 -7.05 -2.16 -24.33
N LEU A 48 -5.72 -2.21 -24.47
CA LEU A 48 -4.86 -1.18 -23.88
C LEU A 48 -4.86 0.08 -24.74
N ARG A 49 -5.05 1.22 -24.09
CA ARG A 49 -4.96 2.54 -24.72
C ARG A 49 -3.57 2.78 -25.31
N LEU A 50 -3.55 3.45 -26.46
CA LEU A 50 -2.31 3.95 -27.05
C LEU A 50 -1.63 4.94 -26.09
N PRO A 51 -0.30 5.13 -26.17
CA PRO A 51 0.40 6.05 -25.28
C PRO A 51 -0.23 7.46 -25.23
N HIS A 52 -0.53 8.03 -26.39
CA HIS A 52 -1.15 9.36 -26.48
C HIS A 52 -2.63 9.39 -26.05
N GLU A 53 -3.32 8.26 -26.04
CA GLU A 53 -4.68 8.15 -25.49
C GLU A 53 -4.66 8.02 -23.96
N ARG A 54 -3.67 7.30 -23.42
CA ARG A 54 -3.43 7.18 -21.99
C ARG A 54 -3.01 8.52 -21.38
N ASP A 55 -2.15 9.26 -22.07
CA ASP A 55 -1.69 10.56 -21.59
C ASP A 55 -2.81 11.61 -21.53
N GLN A 56 -3.84 11.47 -22.38
CA GLN A 56 -5.02 12.34 -22.39
C GLN A 56 -6.15 11.83 -21.49
N SER A 57 -5.95 10.73 -20.76
CA SER A 57 -7.00 10.17 -19.94
C SER A 57 -7.08 10.82 -18.57
N ILE A 58 -8.30 10.99 -18.08
CA ILE A 58 -8.61 11.59 -16.77
C ILE A 58 -8.83 10.54 -15.67
N ASP A 59 -8.85 9.26 -16.04
CA ASP A 59 -9.16 8.12 -15.16
C ASP A 59 -7.97 7.61 -14.35
N ALA A 60 -6.80 8.23 -14.48
CA ALA A 60 -5.60 7.85 -13.73
C ALA A 60 -5.71 8.16 -12.22
N THR A 61 -6.64 9.05 -11.84
CA THR A 61 -6.87 9.48 -10.47
C THR A 61 -8.31 9.22 -10.04
N SER A 62 -8.50 8.88 -8.76
CA SER A 62 -9.83 8.78 -8.15
C SER A 62 -10.53 10.14 -8.16
N ASP A 63 -11.82 10.16 -8.49
CA ASP A 63 -12.67 11.38 -8.45
C ASP A 63 -12.74 11.98 -7.04
N ALA A 64 -12.73 11.11 -6.02
CA ALA A 64 -12.78 11.52 -4.62
C ALA A 64 -11.38 11.52 -4.00
N PRO A 65 -11.02 12.57 -3.24
CA PRO A 65 -9.79 12.57 -2.45
C PRO A 65 -9.87 11.54 -1.33
N ASP A 66 -8.71 10.97 -0.99
CA ASP A 66 -8.56 10.05 0.14
C ASP A 66 -9.02 10.73 1.45
N PRO A 67 -9.74 10.04 2.35
CA PRO A 67 -10.11 10.59 3.65
C PRO A 67 -8.91 11.15 4.44
N VAL A 68 -7.72 10.56 4.34
CA VAL A 68 -6.51 11.07 5.00
C VAL A 68 -6.09 12.43 4.42
N MET A 69 -6.23 12.61 3.11
CA MET A 69 -5.94 13.89 2.45
C MET A 69 -6.91 14.99 2.89
N ARG A 70 -8.19 14.66 3.08
CA ARG A 70 -9.18 15.61 3.63
C ARG A 70 -8.84 16.01 5.06
N GLN A 71 -8.50 15.04 5.91
CA GLN A 71 -8.12 15.33 7.30
C GLN A 71 -6.89 16.25 7.35
N ALA A 72 -5.85 15.93 6.57
CA ALA A 72 -4.65 16.75 6.51
C ALA A 72 -4.95 18.19 6.04
N HIS A 73 -5.86 18.36 5.08
CA HIS A 73 -6.33 19.68 4.68
C HIS A 73 -6.98 20.43 5.85
N ASP A 74 -7.90 19.79 6.57
CA ASP A 74 -8.62 20.41 7.69
C ASP A 74 -7.70 20.74 8.87
N ASP A 75 -6.69 19.90 9.13
CA ASP A 75 -5.64 20.14 10.12
C ASP A 75 -4.84 21.40 9.77
N ILE A 76 -4.40 21.54 8.53
CA ILE A 76 -3.69 22.74 8.05
C ILE A 76 -4.61 23.96 8.10
N ALA A 77 -5.87 23.83 7.65
CA ALA A 77 -6.84 24.92 7.66
C ALA A 77 -7.17 25.41 9.08
N SER A 78 -7.15 24.51 10.07
CA SER A 78 -7.30 24.83 11.49
C SER A 78 -6.00 25.30 12.16
N GLY A 79 -4.88 25.37 11.42
CA GLY A 79 -3.59 25.84 11.90
C GLY A 79 -2.86 24.83 12.79
N GLN A 80 -3.22 23.54 12.70
CA GLN A 80 -2.46 22.47 13.34
C GLN A 80 -1.11 22.29 12.63
N VAL A 81 -0.10 21.94 13.41
CA VAL A 81 1.30 21.80 12.99
C VAL A 81 1.81 20.48 13.52
N ASP A 82 2.70 19.83 12.78
CA ASP A 82 3.40 18.63 13.24
C ASP A 82 4.15 18.93 14.56
N THR A 83 3.69 18.31 15.64
CA THR A 83 4.16 18.58 17.00
C THR A 83 5.47 17.88 17.32
N ASP A 84 5.72 16.72 16.70
CA ASP A 84 6.93 15.94 16.96
C ASP A 84 8.13 16.41 16.13
N MET A 85 7.87 17.32 15.18
CA MET A 85 8.85 18.01 14.35
C MET A 85 9.78 17.05 13.58
N ARG A 86 9.37 15.81 13.32
CA ARG A 86 10.19 14.84 12.58
C ARG A 86 10.06 15.00 11.07
N GLN A 87 8.97 15.58 10.59
CA GLN A 87 8.77 15.81 9.16
C GLN A 87 9.49 17.07 8.66
N THR A 88 9.66 17.18 7.34
CA THR A 88 10.16 18.41 6.70
C THR A 88 9.06 19.48 6.77
N PRO A 89 9.37 20.72 7.19
CA PRO A 89 8.40 21.81 7.21
C PRO A 89 7.85 22.08 5.80
N GLY A 90 6.51 22.19 5.69
CA GLY A 90 5.82 22.47 4.43
C GLY A 90 5.12 23.83 4.48
N LEU A 91 3.82 23.83 4.18
CA LEU A 91 2.94 25.01 4.28
C LEU A 91 2.86 25.60 5.71
N ASP A 92 3.13 24.78 6.71
CA ASP A 92 3.12 25.12 8.14
C ASP A 92 4.46 25.70 8.65
N ALA A 93 5.45 25.89 7.78
CA ALA A 93 6.82 26.21 8.17
C ALA A 93 6.94 27.45 9.08
N GLU A 94 6.21 28.53 8.78
CA GLU A 94 6.24 29.74 9.61
C GLU A 94 5.61 29.52 10.99
N GLN A 95 4.54 28.72 11.07
CA GLN A 95 3.89 28.42 12.33
C GLN A 95 4.75 27.47 13.18
N ARG A 96 5.38 26.49 12.54
CA ARG A 96 6.40 25.66 13.17
C ARG A 96 7.56 26.49 13.70
N LYS A 97 8.15 27.39 12.91
CA LYS A 97 9.25 28.28 13.38
C LYS A 97 8.88 29.04 14.65
N LYS A 98 7.64 29.55 14.75
CA LYS A 98 7.14 30.23 15.96
C LYS A 98 7.07 29.29 17.17
N LEU A 99 6.64 28.04 16.98
CA LEU A 99 6.59 27.04 18.04
C LEU A 99 7.99 26.64 18.51
N VAL A 100 8.95 26.43 17.59
CA VAL A 100 10.35 26.12 17.93
C VAL A 100 11.01 27.26 18.69
N ARG A 101 10.85 28.49 18.21
CA ARG A 101 11.48 29.68 18.82
C ARG A 101 10.87 30.04 20.19
N ARG A 102 9.75 29.41 20.57
CA ARG A 102 9.09 29.60 21.87
C ARG A 102 9.41 28.52 22.89
N GLN A 103 10.14 27.47 22.50
CA GLN A 103 10.68 26.50 23.45
C GLN A 103 11.89 27.14 24.18
N PRO A 104 11.96 27.05 25.52
CA PRO A 104 13.05 27.62 26.32
C PRO A 104 14.42 26.99 26.04
#